data_AF-A0A4Q6AEZ5-F1
#
_entry.id   AF-A0A4Q6AEZ5-F1
#
_cell.length_a   1.000
_cell.length_b   1.000
_cell.length_c   1.000
_cell.angle_alpha   90.00
_cell.angle_beta   90.00
_cell.angle_gamma   90.00
#
_symmetry.space_group_name_H-M   'P 1'
#
loop_
_entity.id
_entity.type
_entity.pdbx_description
1 polymer ?
#
loop_
_entity_poly.entity_id
_entity_poly.type
_entity_poly.pdbx_seq_one_letter_code
_entity_poly.pdbx_strand_id
1 'polypeptide(L)'
;MKPLFLILKGEWYDRILSGEKKEEYRDLTPFWEKRLRKTPTPRQVIFQHGYTRNARRMLVEIEQISVAQPKRRYTDEQADITRRCFVLRLGAVQVLQD
;
A
#
# COMPACT_ATOMS: atom_id res chain seq x y z
N MET A 1 17.32 -4.79 4.34
CA MET A 1 16.09 -4.75 5.17
C MET A 1 15.01 -5.55 4.45
N LYS A 2 14.30 -6.47 5.11
CA LYS A 2 13.28 -7.30 4.44
C LYS A 2 12.08 -6.44 4.00
N PRO A 3 11.59 -6.54 2.75
CA PRO A 3 10.41 -5.81 2.31
C PRO A 3 9.19 -6.14 3.18
N LEU A 4 8.35 -5.13 3.42
CA LEU A 4 7.09 -5.33 4.11
C LEU A 4 6.13 -6.02 3.14
N PHE A 5 5.61 -7.17 3.53
CA PHE A 5 4.66 -7.91 2.70
C PHE A 5 3.22 -7.51 3.04
N LEU A 6 2.43 -7.16 2.03
CA LEU A 6 1.05 -6.70 2.15
C LEU A 6 0.16 -7.37 1.10
N ILE A 7 -0.96 -7.91 1.53
CA ILE A 7 -2.01 -8.41 0.63
C ILE A 7 -2.97 -7.26 0.35
N LEU A 8 -3.34 -7.09 -0.92
CA LEU A 8 -4.31 -6.10 -1.39
C LEU A 8 -5.54 -6.79 -1.99
N LYS A 9 -6.70 -6.11 -1.94
CA LYS A 9 -7.84 -6.44 -2.80
C LYS A 9 -7.41 -6.28 -4.27
N GLY A 10 -7.89 -7.16 -5.14
CA GLY A 10 -7.49 -7.21 -6.55
C GLY A 10 -7.61 -5.86 -7.26
N GLU A 11 -8.75 -5.18 -7.09
CA GLU A 11 -8.98 -3.84 -7.65
C GLU A 11 -7.87 -2.83 -7.30
N TRP A 12 -7.48 -2.75 -6.02
CA TRP A 12 -6.45 -1.81 -5.58
C TRP A 12 -5.07 -2.19 -6.12
N TYR A 13 -4.78 -3.49 -6.20
CA TYR A 13 -3.56 -3.99 -6.82
C TYR A 13 -3.52 -3.58 -8.31
N ASP A 14 -4.56 -3.88 -9.08
CA ASP A 14 -4.58 -3.61 -10.52
C ASP A 14 -4.49 -2.11 -10.81
N ARG A 15 -5.11 -1.25 -9.98
CA ARG A 15 -5.00 0.21 -10.12
C ARG A 15 -3.61 0.76 -9.76
N ILE A 16 -2.89 0.12 -8.84
CA ILE A 16 -1.48 0.48 -8.58
C ILE A 16 -0.62 0.04 -9.77
N LEU A 17 -0.85 -1.17 -10.27
CA LEU A 17 -0.11 -1.74 -11.39
C LEU A 17 -0.28 -0.93 -12.68
N SER A 18 -1.49 -0.45 -12.96
CA SER A 18 -1.76 0.43 -14.12
C SER A 18 -1.18 1.84 -13.95
N GLY A 19 -0.72 2.19 -12.75
CA GLY A 19 -0.23 3.50 -12.39
C GLY A 19 -1.32 4.52 -12.05
N GLU A 20 -2.59 4.13 -12.04
CA GLU A 20 -3.72 5.03 -11.71
C GLU A 20 -3.74 5.40 -10.21
N LYS A 21 -3.44 4.44 -9.33
CA LYS A 21 -3.39 4.62 -7.86
C LYS A 21 -1.96 4.81 -7.40
N LYS A 22 -1.68 5.99 -6.83
CA LYS A 22 -0.35 6.41 -6.36
C LYS A 22 -0.17 6.41 -4.84
N GLU A 23 -1.19 5.96 -4.11
CA GLU A 23 -1.21 5.95 -2.64
C GLU A 23 -1.84 4.66 -2.12
N GLU A 24 -1.27 4.11 -1.06
CA GLU A 24 -1.85 3.03 -0.26
C GLU A 24 -2.18 3.53 1.15
N TYR A 25 -3.30 3.08 1.72
CA TYR A 25 -3.80 3.56 3.01
C TYR A 25 -3.79 2.45 4.06
N ARG A 26 -3.31 2.75 5.27
CA ARG A 26 -3.32 1.83 6.41
C ARG A 26 -3.80 2.52 7.68
N ASP A 27 -4.55 1.81 8.51
CA ASP A 27 -5.17 2.40 9.69
C ASP A 27 -4.15 2.91 10.71
N LEU A 28 -4.50 3.97 11.44
CA LEU A 28 -3.71 4.45 12.56
C LEU A 28 -3.93 3.55 13.79
N THR A 29 -3.35 2.35 13.74
CA THR A 29 -3.36 1.41 14.87
C THR A 29 -1.93 1.15 15.36
N PRO A 30 -1.75 0.72 16.63
CA PRO A 30 -0.43 0.38 17.16
C PRO A 30 0.32 -0.66 16.30
N PHE A 31 -0.42 -1.57 15.67
CA PHE A 31 0.13 -2.57 14.74
C PHE A 31 0.80 -1.91 13.52
N TRP A 32 0.09 -0.99 12.85
CA TRP A 32 0.64 -0.28 11.69
C TRP A 32 1.72 0.72 12.08
N GLU A 33 1.56 1.38 13.23
CA GLU A 33 2.53 2.32 13.75
C GLU A 33 3.91 1.68 13.96
N LYS A 34 3.95 0.50 14.58
CA LYS A 34 5.19 -0.28 14.76
C LYS A 34 5.87 -0.62 13.44
N ARG A 35 5.10 -0.87 12.38
CA ARG A 35 5.60 -1.28 11.05
C ARG A 35 5.98 -0.11 10.15
N LEU A 36 5.37 1.07 10.34
CA LEU A 36 5.49 2.20 9.42
C LEU A 36 6.27 3.39 10.00
N ARG A 37 6.03 3.82 11.25
CA ARG A 37 6.68 5.04 11.79
C ARG A 37 8.16 4.92 12.05
N LYS A 38 8.63 3.73 12.44
CA LYS A 38 10.05 3.50 12.78
C LYS A 38 10.88 3.01 11.59
N THR A 39 10.32 3.03 10.38
CA THR A 39 11.06 2.61 9.20
C THR A 39 11.51 3.82 8.38
N PRO A 40 12.80 3.94 8.04
CA PRO A 40 13.25 4.96 7.09
C PRO A 40 12.61 4.77 5.71
N THR A 41 12.43 5.89 5.01
CA THR A 41 12.02 5.96 3.61
C THR A 41 13.18 6.52 2.76
N PRO A 42 13.35 6.09 1.49
CA PRO A 42 12.49 5.16 0.77
C PRO A 42 12.59 3.72 1.30
N ARG A 43 11.50 2.96 1.18
CA ARG A 43 11.48 1.53 1.56
C ARG A 43 10.75 0.70 0.53
N GLN A 44 11.06 -0.60 0.48
CA GLN A 44 10.35 -1.53 -0.38
C GLN A 44 9.20 -2.24 0.37
N VAL A 45 8.12 -2.44 -0.36
CA VAL A 45 6.92 -3.22 0.00
C VAL A 45 6.65 -4.22 -1.12
N ILE A 46 6.28 -5.44 -0.76
CA ILE A 46 5.75 -6.42 -1.72
C ILE A 46 4.23 -6.42 -1.57
N PHE A 47 3.53 -6.05 -2.64
CA PHE A 47 2.08 -6.24 -2.74
C PHE A 47 1.75 -7.57 -3.39
N GLN A 48 0.79 -8.29 -2.82
CA GLN A 48 0.21 -9.50 -3.40
C GLN A 48 -1.22 -9.23 -3.86
N HIS A 49 -1.57 -9.75 -5.04
CA HIS A 49 -2.91 -9.66 -5.63
C HIS A 49 -3.88 -10.66 -4.98
N GLY A 50 -4.62 -10.23 -3.95
CA GLY A 50 -5.57 -11.08 -3.24
C GLY A 50 -4.92 -12.22 -2.43
N TYR A 51 -5.76 -13.16 -1.98
CA TYR A 51 -5.38 -14.20 -1.02
C TYR A 51 -4.98 -15.55 -1.66
N THR A 52 -4.78 -15.63 -2.97
CA THR A 52 -4.46 -16.90 -3.63
C THR A 52 -2.98 -17.29 -3.46
N ARG A 53 -2.70 -18.59 -3.41
CA ARG A 53 -1.35 -19.13 -3.12
C ARG A 53 -0.30 -18.71 -4.15
N ASN A 54 -0.67 -18.67 -5.43
CA ASN A 54 0.18 -18.29 -6.55
C ASN A 54 -0.25 -16.91 -7.10
N ALA A 55 -0.61 -16.00 -6.19
CA ALA A 55 -1.00 -14.65 -6.56
C ALA A 55 0.19 -13.87 -7.10
N ARG A 56 -0.05 -13.13 -8.19
CA ARG A 56 0.89 -12.13 -8.73
C ARG A 56 1.37 -11.19 -7.64
N ARG A 57 2.65 -10.80 -7.71
CA ARG A 57 3.28 -9.87 -6.78
C ARG A 57 3.95 -8.73 -7.50
N MET A 58 3.98 -7.58 -6.85
CA MET A 58 4.78 -6.44 -7.30
C MET A 58 5.62 -5.93 -6.14
N LEU A 59 6.85 -5.55 -6.43
CA LEU A 59 7.70 -4.77 -5.55
C LEU A 59 7.43 -3.30 -5.81
N VAL A 60 7.11 -2.56 -4.76
CA VAL A 60 6.80 -1.13 -4.84
C VAL A 60 7.67 -0.36 -3.88
N GLU A 61 8.26 0.72 -4.36
CA GLU A 61 8.94 1.69 -3.52
C GLU A 61 7.90 2.57 -2.81
N ILE A 62 8.11 2.79 -1.52
CA ILE A 62 7.38 3.77 -0.72
C ILE A 62 8.29 4.96 -0.52
N GLU A 63 8.03 6.02 -1.27
CA GLU A 63 8.82 7.27 -1.26
C GLU A 63 8.64 8.03 0.04
N GLN A 64 7.40 8.04 0.56
CA GLN A 64 7.03 8.80 1.74
C GLN A 64 5.90 8.11 2.51
N ILE A 65 5.95 8.23 3.83
CA ILE A 65 4.85 7.87 4.72
C ILE A 65 4.40 9.14 5.45
N SER A 66 3.10 9.44 5.39
CA SER A 66 2.49 10.57 6.08
C SER A 66 1.20 10.16 6.79
N VAL A 67 0.59 11.09 7.53
CA VAL A 67 -0.71 10.87 8.17
C VAL A 67 -1.72 11.90 7.66
N ALA A 68 -2.71 11.45 6.90
CA ALA A 68 -3.72 12.30 6.27
C ALA A 68 -5.05 11.55 6.08
N GLN A 69 -6.06 12.24 5.56
CA GLN A 69 -7.32 11.64 5.12
C GLN A 69 -7.12 10.89 3.79
N PRO A 70 -7.74 9.72 3.61
CA PRO A 70 -7.64 8.98 2.35
C PRO A 70 -8.46 9.66 1.25
N LYS A 71 -8.04 9.51 -0.01
CA LYS A 71 -8.76 10.04 -1.16
C LYS A 71 -9.91 9.10 -1.53
N ARG A 72 -11.13 9.62 -1.64
CA ARG A 72 -12.34 8.85 -2.03
C ARG A 72 -12.13 7.93 -3.24
N ARG A 73 -11.42 8.41 -4.27
CA ARG A 73 -11.16 7.63 -5.50
C ARG A 73 -10.31 6.38 -5.29
N TYR A 74 -9.64 6.25 -4.14
CA TYR A 74 -8.69 5.19 -3.80
C TYR A 74 -9.16 4.36 -2.60
N THR A 75 -10.46 4.34 -2.36
CA THR A 75 -11.13 3.68 -1.23
C THR A 75 -12.44 3.07 -1.69
N ASP A 76 -12.89 2.01 -1.01
CA ASP A 76 -14.22 1.42 -1.26
C ASP A 76 -15.31 2.46 -0.98
N GLU A 77 -16.48 2.31 -1.61
CA GLU A 77 -17.59 3.28 -1.54
C GLU A 77 -18.02 3.59 -0.10
N GLN A 78 -18.11 2.57 0.75
CA GLN A 78 -18.53 2.70 2.16
C GLN A 78 -17.40 3.15 3.10
N ALA A 79 -16.18 3.36 2.61
CA ALA A 79 -15.07 3.71 3.49
C ALA A 79 -15.22 5.13 4.07
N ASP A 80 -15.00 5.28 5.37
CA ASP A 80 -14.89 6.59 6.03
C ASP A 80 -13.63 7.32 5.51
N ILE A 81 -13.84 8.42 4.79
CA ILE A 81 -12.78 9.29 4.26
C ILE A 81 -12.41 10.44 5.19
N THR A 82 -13.14 10.63 6.29
CA THR A 82 -12.87 11.68 7.28
C THR A 82 -11.82 11.24 8.28
N ARG A 83 -11.65 9.92 8.48
CA ARG A 83 -10.60 9.34 9.32
C ARG A 83 -9.21 9.75 8.86
N ARG A 84 -8.26 9.79 9.81
CA ARG A 84 -6.83 9.85 9.49
C ARG A 84 -6.26 8.44 9.37
N CYS A 85 -5.35 8.25 8.42
CA CYS A 85 -4.67 6.99 8.14
C CYS A 85 -3.20 7.26 7.81
N PHE A 86 -2.37 6.21 7.84
CA PHE A 86 -1.07 6.25 7.18
C PHE A 86 -1.29 6.27 5.67
N VAL A 87 -0.71 7.27 5.01
CA VAL A 87 -0.67 7.38 3.55
C VAL A 87 0.73 7.04 3.08
N LEU A 88 0.85 5.94 2.35
CA LEU A 88 2.06 5.47 1.72
C LEU A 88 2.07 5.99 0.29
N ARG A 89 2.94 6.96 -0.02
CA ARG A 89 3.15 7.45 -1.38
C ARG A 89 3.96 6.42 -2.16
N LEU A 90 3.41 5.96 -3.28
CA LEU A 90 3.99 4.90 -4.10
C LEU A 90 4.90 5.50 -5.17
N GLY A 91 6.13 4.97 -5.26
CA GLY A 91 7.12 5.29 -6.27
C GLY A 91 7.19 4.21 -7.35
N ALA A 92 8.41 3.79 -7.68
CA ALA A 92 8.66 2.76 -8.70
C ALA A 92 7.91 1.45 -8.40
N VAL A 93 7.35 0.85 -9.45
CA VAL A 93 6.61 -0.42 -9.42
C VAL A 93 7.31 -1.42 -10.33
N GLN A 94 7.64 -2.60 -9.80
CA GLN A 94 8.21 -3.72 -10.54
C GLN A 94 7.35 -4.96 -10.31
N VAL A 95 6.78 -5.53 -11.38
CA VAL A 95 6.12 -6.85 -11.30
C VAL A 95 7.17 -7.90 -11.02
N LEU A 96 6.92 -8.75 -10.03
CA LEU A 96 7.75 -9.91 -9.77
C LEU A 96 7.20 -11.05 -10.62
N GLN A 97 8.02 -11.57 -11.53
CA GLN A 97 7.71 -12.79 -12.27
C GLN A 97 7.81 -13.97 -11.30
N ASP A 98 6.91 -14.94 -11.47
CA ASP A 98 7.02 -16.25 -10.81
C ASP A 98 8.24 -17.03 -11.35
#